data_AF-A0A7C1A7H1-F1
#
_entry.id   AF-A0A7C1A7H1-F1
#
_cell.length_a   1.000
_cell.length_b   1.000
_cell.length_c   1.000
_cell.angle_alpha   90.00
_cell.angle_beta   90.00
_cell.angle_gamma   90.00
#
_symmetry.space_group_name_H-M   'P 1'
#
loop_
_entity.id
_entity.type
_entity.pdbx_description
1 polymer ?
#
loop_
_entity_poly.entity_id
_entity_poly.type
_entity_poly.pdbx_seq_one_letter_code
_entity_poly.pdbx_strand_id
1 'polypeptide(L)'
;MSKSKSEAVKQAHENEVAKLKVEMEAVRIESEAIGALKKIRVDKAYNDLAEAVVLYKVKETKAYKKGGMTWEEFCKSIGHQQRTVDRILEDVSPLFQAFSDNLSDFAGLKFNKIRHLGRAVSDILSENEDGRPVYKGKLLSFSGKDQKELQSIVDDIVGEYQTLLDKQEDEGKKLKLAHRAELKVFKEDSGKYKDILLKQNNPPRHFETTWKKAEKLVDEALGIFTGMDLKAVGDEDMKRKYKTKIKTLKNRFDGLYEIMSDGVNNV
;
A
#
# COMPACT_ATOMS: atom_id res chain seq x y z
N MET A 1 25.66 -48.83 4.80
CA MET A 1 25.71 -47.78 3.75
C MET A 1 24.47 -46.89 3.66
N SER A 2 23.24 -47.37 3.91
CA SER A 2 22.01 -46.54 3.85
C SER A 2 21.94 -45.40 4.89
N LYS A 3 22.36 -45.65 6.14
CA LYS A 3 22.31 -44.64 7.22
C LYS A 3 23.20 -43.41 6.97
N SER A 4 24.43 -43.63 6.48
CA SER A 4 25.39 -42.55 6.17
C SER A 4 24.89 -41.61 5.05
N LYS A 5 24.16 -42.13 4.05
CA LYS A 5 23.55 -41.27 3.03
C LYS A 5 22.41 -40.42 3.58
N SER A 6 21.62 -40.96 4.50
CA SER A 6 20.52 -40.21 5.14
C SER A 6 21.03 -39.07 6.03
N GLU A 7 22.14 -39.30 6.76
CA GLU A 7 22.77 -38.27 7.60
C GLU A 7 23.38 -37.15 6.75
N ALA A 8 24.05 -37.48 5.65
CA ALA A 8 24.60 -36.47 4.73
C ALA A 8 23.51 -35.58 4.11
N VAL A 9 22.35 -36.15 3.75
CA VAL A 9 21.21 -35.38 3.21
C VAL A 9 20.61 -34.46 4.28
N LYS A 10 20.48 -34.93 5.53
CA LYS A 10 20.00 -34.10 6.64
C LYS A 10 20.94 -32.93 6.91
N GLN A 11 22.25 -33.19 6.97
CA GLN A 11 23.25 -32.16 7.21
C GLN A 11 23.31 -31.13 6.07
N ALA A 12 23.19 -31.56 4.81
CA ALA A 12 23.11 -30.66 3.68
C ALA A 12 21.87 -29.74 3.77
N HIS A 13 20.72 -30.31 4.14
CA HIS A 13 19.49 -29.54 4.32
C HIS A 13 19.58 -28.56 5.50
N GLU A 14 20.17 -28.98 6.63
CA GLU A 14 20.39 -28.10 7.78
C GLU A 14 21.32 -26.93 7.44
N ASN A 15 22.39 -27.17 6.68
CA ASN A 15 23.29 -26.12 6.20
C ASN A 15 22.58 -25.14 5.25
N GLU A 16 21.74 -25.65 4.34
CA GLU A 16 20.96 -24.81 3.43
C GLU A 16 19.94 -23.96 4.19
N VAL A 17 19.23 -24.54 5.16
CA VAL A 17 18.30 -23.80 6.02
C VAL A 17 19.03 -22.74 6.85
N ALA A 18 20.21 -23.05 7.37
CA ALA A 18 21.03 -22.08 8.10
C ALA A 18 21.46 -20.91 7.19
N LYS A 19 21.90 -21.20 5.96
CA LYS A 19 22.26 -20.18 4.98
C LYS A 19 21.06 -19.27 4.64
N LEU A 20 19.91 -19.86 4.35
CA LEU A 20 18.68 -19.12 4.05
C LEU A 20 18.24 -18.24 5.23
N LYS A 21 18.39 -18.71 6.48
CA LYS A 21 18.09 -17.89 7.66
C LYS A 21 19.00 -16.67 7.77
N VAL A 22 20.29 -16.84 7.51
CA VAL A 22 21.26 -15.72 7.52
C VAL A 22 20.94 -14.72 6.42
N GLU A 23 20.64 -15.19 5.21
CA GLU A 23 20.24 -14.32 4.10
C GLU A 23 18.93 -13.57 4.40
N MET A 24 17.93 -14.26 4.95
CA MET A 24 16.67 -13.64 5.36
C MET A 24 16.88 -12.56 6.42
N GLU A 25 17.75 -12.81 7.40
CA GLU A 25 18.06 -11.84 8.44
C GLU A 25 18.81 -10.62 7.89
N ALA A 26 19.76 -10.83 6.98
CA ALA A 26 20.47 -9.75 6.30
C ALA A 26 19.49 -8.86 5.51
N VAL A 27 18.58 -9.46 4.74
CA VAL A 27 17.54 -8.74 3.98
C VAL A 27 16.62 -7.95 4.92
N ARG A 28 16.28 -8.51 6.09
CA ARG A 28 15.46 -7.83 7.10
C ARG A 28 16.16 -6.58 7.63
N ILE A 29 17.41 -6.71 8.08
CA ILE A 29 18.20 -5.59 8.61
C ILE A 29 18.37 -4.50 7.56
N GLU A 30 18.68 -4.89 6.32
CA GLU A 30 18.79 -3.95 5.19
C GLU A 30 17.47 -3.22 4.94
N SER A 31 16.36 -3.93 4.91
CA SER A 31 15.02 -3.34 4.71
C SER A 31 14.64 -2.36 5.82
N GLU A 32 14.95 -2.70 7.07
CA GLU A 32 14.73 -1.82 8.24
C GLU A 32 15.59 -0.55 8.15
N ALA A 33 16.87 -0.68 7.79
CA ALA A 33 17.77 0.45 7.61
C ALA A 33 17.32 1.37 6.47
N ILE A 34 16.89 0.81 5.34
CA ILE A 34 16.33 1.58 4.21
C ILE A 34 15.08 2.33 4.67
N GLY A 35 14.17 1.68 5.39
CA GLY A 35 12.96 2.30 5.92
C GLY A 35 13.26 3.48 6.86
N ALA A 36 14.21 3.30 7.77
CA ALA A 36 14.67 4.36 8.68
C ALA A 36 15.27 5.55 7.91
N LEU A 37 16.12 5.29 6.91
CA LEU A 37 16.72 6.34 6.09
C LEU A 37 15.68 7.11 5.26
N LYS A 38 14.67 6.42 4.70
CA LYS A 38 13.57 7.08 3.99
C LYS A 38 12.78 7.99 4.93
N LYS A 39 12.45 7.52 6.13
CA LYS A 39 11.76 8.35 7.15
C LYS A 39 12.56 9.61 7.49
N ILE A 40 13.86 9.48 7.76
CA ILE A 40 14.72 10.62 8.09
C ILE A 40 14.70 11.68 6.98
N ARG A 41 14.68 11.26 5.70
CA ARG A 41 14.58 12.20 4.57
C ARG A 41 13.25 12.96 4.55
N VAL A 42 12.13 12.27 4.83
CA VAL A 42 10.81 12.90 4.95
C VAL A 42 10.80 13.90 6.11
N ASP A 43 11.26 13.48 7.28
CA ASP A 43 11.29 14.32 8.48
C ASP A 43 12.14 15.58 8.27
N LYS A 44 13.29 15.44 7.59
CA LYS A 44 14.13 16.58 7.21
C LYS A 44 13.38 17.56 6.30
N ALA A 45 12.79 17.06 5.21
CA ALA A 45 12.07 17.93 4.27
C ALA A 45 10.83 18.59 4.92
N TYR A 46 10.16 17.88 5.83
CA TYR A 46 9.07 18.44 6.63
C TYR A 46 9.56 19.56 7.54
N ASN A 47 10.67 19.35 8.27
CA ASN A 47 11.24 20.35 9.16
C ASN A 47 11.72 21.59 8.39
N ASP A 48 12.37 21.41 7.25
CA ASP A 48 12.80 22.51 6.38
C ASP A 48 11.58 23.36 5.92
N LEU A 49 10.48 22.70 5.55
CA LEU A 49 9.22 23.38 5.19
C LEU A 49 8.57 24.08 6.40
N ALA A 50 8.50 23.42 7.55
CA ALA A 50 7.92 23.97 8.77
C ALA A 50 8.70 25.19 9.26
N GLU A 51 10.03 25.14 9.20
CA GLU A 51 10.91 26.27 9.50
C GLU A 51 10.60 27.46 8.57
N ALA A 52 10.51 27.24 7.26
CA ALA A 52 10.15 28.30 6.31
C ALA A 52 8.79 28.94 6.64
N VAL A 53 7.78 28.14 7.03
CA VAL A 53 6.45 28.65 7.46
C VAL A 53 6.55 29.49 8.74
N VAL A 54 7.34 29.05 9.73
CA VAL A 54 7.56 29.82 10.96
C VAL A 54 8.28 31.13 10.66
N LEU A 55 9.33 31.10 9.82
CA LEU A 55 10.07 32.29 9.39
C LEU A 55 9.16 33.27 8.64
N TYR A 56 8.31 32.77 7.75
CA TYR A 56 7.30 33.57 7.06
C TYR A 56 6.39 34.29 8.05
N LYS A 57 5.81 33.55 9.01
CA LYS A 57 4.93 34.10 10.04
C LYS A 57 5.63 35.15 10.92
N VAL A 58 6.87 34.89 11.34
CA VAL A 58 7.66 35.85 12.14
C VAL A 58 7.96 37.12 11.34
N LYS A 59 8.29 36.98 10.05
CA LYS A 59 8.57 38.12 9.15
C LYS A 59 7.32 38.96 8.90
N GLU A 60 6.20 38.32 8.59
CA GLU A 60 4.90 38.95 8.30
C GLU A 60 4.37 39.70 9.53
N THR A 61 4.32 39.03 10.69
CA THR A 61 3.87 39.64 11.96
C THR A 61 4.87 40.62 12.57
N LYS A 62 6.09 40.70 12.00
CA LYS A 62 7.23 41.47 12.53
C LYS A 62 7.50 41.15 14.01
N ALA A 63 7.27 39.91 14.44
CA ALA A 63 7.38 39.51 15.85
C ALA A 63 8.79 39.77 16.43
N TYR A 64 9.83 39.70 15.58
CA TYR A 64 11.21 40.03 15.95
C TYR A 64 11.38 41.48 16.47
N LYS A 65 10.55 42.43 16.03
CA LYS A 65 10.59 43.82 16.52
C LYS A 65 10.17 43.95 17.98
N LYS A 66 9.34 43.02 18.49
CA LYS A 66 8.94 43.02 19.90
C LYS A 66 10.12 42.79 20.84
N GLY A 67 11.15 42.09 20.37
CA GLY A 67 12.42 41.91 21.08
C GLY A 67 13.46 43.00 20.79
N GLY A 68 13.10 44.06 20.08
CA GLY A 68 14.04 45.14 19.70
C GLY A 68 15.08 44.76 18.65
N MET A 69 14.96 43.59 18.03
CA MET A 69 15.89 43.13 16.99
C MET A 69 15.46 43.61 15.60
N THR A 70 16.42 43.74 14.71
CA THR A 70 16.21 43.82 13.26
C THR A 70 15.99 42.43 12.66
N TRP A 71 15.51 42.35 11.41
CA TRP A 71 15.32 41.08 10.73
C TRP A 71 16.64 40.33 10.52
N GLU A 72 17.72 41.05 10.18
CA GLU A 72 19.07 40.49 10.01
C GLU A 72 19.60 39.89 11.32
N GLU A 73 19.47 40.60 12.43
CA GLU A 73 19.87 40.12 13.76
C GLU A 73 19.08 38.89 14.19
N PHE A 74 17.76 38.88 13.92
CA PHE A 74 16.93 37.72 14.19
C PHE A 74 17.40 36.50 13.37
N CYS A 75 17.59 36.63 12.06
CA CYS A 75 18.12 35.54 11.22
C CYS A 75 19.49 35.06 11.72
N LYS A 76 20.38 35.98 12.09
CA LYS A 76 21.70 35.64 12.63
C LYS A 76 21.60 34.87 13.95
N SER A 77 20.64 35.22 14.82
CA SER A 77 20.45 34.56 16.12
C SER A 77 20.03 33.09 16.00
N ILE A 78 19.34 32.72 14.91
CA ILE A 78 18.95 31.34 14.60
C ILE A 78 19.95 30.63 13.69
N GLY A 79 21.12 31.23 13.40
CA GLY A 79 22.17 30.62 12.60
C GLY A 79 21.99 30.74 11.07
N HIS A 80 21.09 31.61 10.60
CA HIS A 80 20.83 31.80 9.17
C HIS A 80 21.31 33.14 8.64
N GLN A 81 21.78 33.14 7.39
CA GLN A 81 22.03 34.39 6.66
C GLN A 81 20.71 34.97 6.13
N GLN A 82 20.46 36.26 6.38
CA GLN A 82 19.21 36.93 5.97
C GLN A 82 18.88 36.71 4.48
N ARG A 83 19.86 36.86 3.58
CA ARG A 83 19.67 36.66 2.13
C ARG A 83 19.16 35.26 1.78
N THR A 84 19.65 34.24 2.48
CA THR A 84 19.22 32.86 2.27
C THR A 84 17.78 32.67 2.69
N VAL A 85 17.41 33.19 3.86
CA VAL A 85 16.02 33.15 4.35
C VAL A 85 15.10 33.91 3.40
N ASP A 86 15.49 35.13 2.99
CA ASP A 86 14.69 35.94 2.08
C ASP A 86 14.45 35.23 0.75
N ARG A 87 15.46 34.54 0.19
CA ARG A 87 15.31 33.73 -1.02
C ARG A 87 14.39 32.52 -0.82
N ILE A 88 14.48 31.84 0.32
CA ILE A 88 13.59 30.73 0.66
C ILE A 88 12.14 31.20 0.79
N LEU A 89 11.92 32.36 1.41
CA LEU A 89 10.59 32.93 1.59
C LEU A 89 10.01 33.52 0.31
N GLU A 90 10.86 33.93 -0.64
CA GLU A 90 10.45 34.37 -1.97
C GLU A 90 9.89 33.20 -2.80
N ASP A 91 10.50 32.02 -2.70
CA ASP A 91 10.01 30.80 -3.35
C ASP A 91 10.12 29.57 -2.44
N VAL A 92 9.00 29.22 -1.81
CA VAL A 92 8.86 28.04 -0.95
C VAL A 92 8.58 26.77 -1.78
N SER A 93 8.28 26.90 -3.08
CA SER A 93 7.91 25.77 -3.94
C SER A 93 8.94 24.63 -3.95
N PRO A 94 10.26 24.88 -3.97
CA PRO A 94 11.26 23.83 -3.90
C PRO A 94 11.20 23.00 -2.61
N LEU A 95 10.93 23.64 -1.47
CA LEU A 95 10.78 22.94 -0.18
C LEU A 95 9.52 22.07 -0.17
N PHE A 96 8.41 22.63 -0.66
CA PHE A 96 7.16 21.89 -0.78
C PHE A 96 7.30 20.68 -1.71
N GLN A 97 7.97 20.87 -2.86
CA GLN A 97 8.20 19.80 -3.82
C GLN A 97 9.09 18.70 -3.23
N ALA A 98 10.18 19.07 -2.56
CA ALA A 98 11.06 18.11 -1.88
C ALA A 98 10.31 17.31 -0.80
N PHE A 99 9.46 17.98 0.00
CA PHE A 99 8.60 17.31 0.97
C PHE A 99 7.61 16.35 0.29
N SER A 100 6.90 16.82 -0.74
CA SER A 100 5.92 16.03 -1.50
C SER A 100 6.54 14.77 -2.11
N ASP A 101 7.72 14.90 -2.71
CA ASP A 101 8.43 13.79 -3.37
C ASP A 101 8.93 12.77 -2.35
N ASN A 102 9.55 13.22 -1.26
CA ASN A 102 10.03 12.34 -0.19
C ASN A 102 8.86 11.62 0.49
N LEU A 103 7.76 12.33 0.78
CA LEU A 103 6.59 11.74 1.39
C LEU A 103 5.94 10.70 0.46
N SER A 104 5.89 10.98 -0.85
CA SER A 104 5.34 10.04 -1.83
C SER A 104 6.18 8.77 -1.96
N ASP A 105 7.51 8.90 -2.00
CA ASP A 105 8.42 7.74 -2.05
C ASP A 105 8.37 6.92 -0.75
N PHE A 106 8.23 7.56 0.40
CA PHE A 106 8.11 6.88 1.68
C PHE A 106 6.77 6.15 1.83
N ALA A 107 5.66 6.82 1.49
CA ALA A 107 4.32 6.25 1.63
C ALA A 107 3.97 5.22 0.52
N GLY A 108 4.74 5.17 -0.57
CA GLY A 108 4.41 4.37 -1.74
C GLY A 108 3.14 4.84 -2.47
N LEU A 109 2.75 6.11 -2.27
CA LEU A 109 1.53 6.71 -2.81
C LEU A 109 1.86 8.07 -3.42
N LYS A 110 1.23 8.40 -4.55
CA LYS A 110 1.36 9.75 -5.15
C LYS A 110 0.80 10.80 -4.17
N PHE A 111 1.50 11.93 -4.02
CA PHE A 111 1.10 13.04 -3.15
C PHE A 111 -0.35 13.49 -3.34
N ASN A 112 -0.86 13.52 -4.58
CA ASN A 112 -2.27 13.86 -4.85
C ASN A 112 -3.25 12.96 -4.07
N LYS A 113 -2.98 11.66 -3.95
CA LYS A 113 -3.81 10.75 -3.16
C LYS A 113 -3.72 11.06 -1.66
N ILE A 114 -2.52 11.36 -1.16
CA ILE A 114 -2.30 11.75 0.24
C ILE A 114 -3.06 13.04 0.54
N ARG A 115 -3.02 14.02 -0.37
CA ARG A 115 -3.79 15.27 -0.26
C ARG A 115 -5.30 15.03 -0.24
N HIS A 116 -5.82 14.10 -1.05
CA HIS A 116 -7.24 13.75 -1.02
C HIS A 116 -7.65 13.10 0.31
N LEU A 117 -6.81 12.24 0.87
CA LEU A 117 -7.03 11.69 2.21
C LEU A 117 -7.00 12.79 3.27
N GLY A 118 -6.02 13.70 3.19
CA GLY A 118 -5.92 14.84 4.09
C GLY A 118 -7.13 15.78 3.99
N ARG A 119 -7.69 15.99 2.79
CA ARG A 119 -8.94 16.74 2.60
C ARG A 119 -10.13 16.01 3.19
N ALA A 120 -10.32 14.72 2.90
CA ALA A 120 -11.42 13.96 3.49
C ALA A 120 -11.38 13.99 5.03
N VAL A 121 -10.19 13.87 5.62
CA VAL A 121 -9.99 13.98 7.07
C VAL A 121 -10.18 15.41 7.55
N SER A 122 -9.66 16.41 6.83
CA SER A 122 -9.82 17.82 7.17
C SER A 122 -11.26 18.29 7.04
N ASP A 123 -12.03 17.78 6.09
CA ASP A 123 -13.44 18.10 5.90
C ASP A 123 -14.21 17.58 7.12
N ILE A 124 -13.93 16.33 7.54
CA ILE A 124 -14.44 15.73 8.79
C ILE A 124 -14.00 16.53 10.04
N LEU A 125 -12.79 17.09 10.07
CA LEU A 125 -12.28 17.86 11.22
C LEU A 125 -12.67 19.35 11.19
N SER A 126 -12.96 19.91 10.02
CA SER A 126 -13.35 21.31 9.78
C SER A 126 -14.80 21.58 10.16
N GLU A 127 -15.57 20.52 10.37
CA GLU A 127 -16.83 20.51 11.10
C GLU A 127 -16.63 20.80 12.60
N ASN A 128 -15.70 21.67 13.01
CA ASN A 128 -15.53 22.09 14.41
C ASN A 128 -15.46 23.61 14.49
N GLU A 129 -16.59 24.28 14.72
CA GLU A 129 -16.62 25.70 15.12
C GLU A 129 -16.46 25.78 16.66
N ASP A 130 -15.49 26.56 17.14
CA ASP A 130 -15.24 26.80 18.57
C ASP A 130 -15.06 25.53 19.43
N GLY A 131 -14.45 24.50 18.85
CA GLY A 131 -14.21 23.22 19.54
C GLY A 131 -15.47 22.39 19.75
N ARG A 132 -16.56 22.70 19.04
CA ARG A 132 -17.80 21.91 19.02
C ARG A 132 -18.06 21.35 17.63
N PRO A 133 -18.40 20.06 17.52
CA PRO A 133 -18.64 19.44 16.23
C PRO A 133 -19.90 20.01 15.57
N VAL A 134 -19.85 20.20 14.25
CA VAL A 134 -20.85 20.83 13.41
C VAL A 134 -21.28 19.85 12.33
N TYR A 135 -22.43 19.21 12.49
CA TYR A 135 -22.95 18.27 11.49
C TYR A 135 -23.95 18.97 10.57
N LYS A 136 -23.71 18.96 9.26
CA LYS A 136 -24.56 19.63 8.24
C LYS A 136 -24.88 21.11 8.57
N GLY A 137 -23.89 21.83 9.10
CA GLY A 137 -24.04 23.24 9.48
C GLY A 137 -24.79 23.49 10.79
N LYS A 138 -25.13 22.43 11.56
CA LYS A 138 -25.69 22.55 12.91
C LYS A 138 -24.62 22.26 13.95
N LEU A 139 -24.43 23.21 14.87
CA LEU A 139 -23.53 23.07 16.00
C LEU A 139 -24.11 22.07 17.02
N LEU A 140 -23.39 20.99 17.29
CA LEU A 140 -23.81 19.95 18.22
C LEU A 140 -23.61 20.43 19.66
N SER A 141 -24.71 20.49 20.41
CA SER A 141 -24.71 20.73 21.85
C SER A 141 -24.73 19.40 22.59
N PHE A 142 -23.71 19.13 23.41
CA PHE A 142 -23.67 17.95 24.30
C PHE A 142 -24.40 18.18 25.62
N SER A 143 -25.27 19.18 25.69
CA SER A 143 -26.14 19.36 26.84
C SER A 143 -27.11 18.19 26.91
N GLY A 144 -27.29 17.56 28.08
CA GLY A 144 -28.16 16.38 28.24
C GLY A 144 -29.64 16.58 27.89
N LYS A 145 -30.03 17.78 27.45
CA LYS A 145 -31.38 18.11 26.95
C LYS A 145 -31.57 17.77 25.46
N ASP A 146 -30.49 17.58 24.72
CA ASP A 146 -30.51 17.45 23.25
C ASP A 146 -30.37 15.99 22.77
N GLN A 147 -30.59 15.02 23.67
CA GLN A 147 -30.36 13.59 23.42
C GLN A 147 -31.13 13.05 22.21
N LYS A 148 -32.34 13.54 21.95
CA LYS A 148 -33.13 13.14 20.77
C LYS A 148 -32.55 13.68 19.46
N GLU A 149 -31.99 14.88 19.46
CA GLU A 149 -31.36 15.47 18.27
C GLU A 149 -30.05 14.76 17.96
N LEU A 150 -29.23 14.47 18.98
CA LEU A 150 -28.03 13.65 18.83
C LEU A 150 -28.35 12.25 18.30
N GLN A 151 -29.42 11.60 18.80
CA GLN A 151 -29.84 10.29 18.30
C GLN A 151 -30.25 10.36 16.82
N SER A 152 -31.03 11.37 16.42
CA SER A 152 -31.42 11.56 15.01
C SER A 152 -30.21 11.78 14.10
N ILE A 153 -29.19 12.48 14.58
CA ILE A 153 -27.96 12.74 13.82
C ILE A 153 -27.12 11.46 13.68
N VAL A 154 -27.04 10.66 14.75
CA VAL A 154 -26.40 9.34 14.69
C VAL A 154 -27.12 8.44 13.69
N ASP A 155 -28.45 8.41 13.72
CA ASP A 155 -29.26 7.60 12.79
C ASP A 155 -29.06 8.05 11.34
N ASP A 156 -28.99 9.36 11.08
CA ASP A 156 -28.66 9.92 9.76
C ASP A 156 -27.26 9.49 9.28
N ILE A 157 -26.24 9.60 10.14
CA ILE A 157 -24.87 9.19 9.82
C ILE A 157 -24.83 7.69 9.51
N VAL A 158 -25.45 6.86 10.34
CA VAL A 158 -25.51 5.41 10.14
C VAL A 158 -26.19 5.08 8.82
N GLY A 159 -27.29 5.75 8.47
CA GLY A 159 -27.98 5.59 7.19
C GLY A 159 -27.12 5.97 5.98
N GLU A 160 -26.36 7.07 6.06
CA GLU A 160 -25.42 7.47 5.01
C GLU A 160 -24.30 6.45 4.83
N TYR A 161 -23.72 5.95 5.93
CA TYR A 161 -22.70 4.89 5.88
C TYR A 161 -23.25 3.58 5.30
N GLN A 162 -24.47 3.18 5.66
CA GLN A 162 -25.13 2.00 5.07
C GLN A 162 -25.32 2.17 3.55
N THR A 163 -25.76 3.35 3.11
CA THR A 163 -25.91 3.64 1.68
C THR A 163 -24.57 3.58 0.93
N LEU A 164 -23.48 4.05 1.55
CA LEU A 164 -22.14 3.95 0.97
C LEU A 164 -21.64 2.50 0.92
N LEU A 165 -21.90 1.71 1.96
CA LEU A 165 -21.56 0.29 1.99
C LEU A 165 -22.30 -0.49 0.91
N ASP A 166 -23.60 -0.24 0.72
CA ASP A 166 -24.41 -0.89 -0.31
C ASP A 166 -23.89 -0.55 -1.72
N LYS A 167 -23.54 0.71 -1.97
CA LYS A 167 -22.91 1.14 -3.23
C LYS A 167 -21.59 0.41 -3.48
N GLN A 168 -20.74 0.28 -2.46
CA GLN A 168 -19.48 -0.45 -2.58
C GLN A 168 -19.67 -1.95 -2.80
N GLU A 169 -20.65 -2.58 -2.14
CA GLU A 169 -20.99 -3.98 -2.39
C GLU A 169 -21.45 -4.19 -3.84
N ASP A 170 -22.27 -3.29 -4.37
CA ASP A 170 -22.75 -3.36 -5.75
C ASP A 170 -21.66 -3.11 -6.79
N GLU A 171 -20.75 -2.16 -6.55
CA GLU A 171 -19.54 -1.98 -7.36
C GLU A 171 -18.65 -3.24 -7.30
N GLY A 172 -18.47 -3.82 -6.12
CA GLY A 172 -17.75 -5.08 -5.94
C GLY A 172 -18.38 -6.25 -6.70
N LYS A 173 -19.71 -6.36 -6.72
CA LYS A 173 -20.45 -7.36 -7.52
C LYS A 173 -20.25 -7.13 -9.02
N LYS A 174 -20.34 -5.88 -9.50
CA LYS A 174 -20.08 -5.52 -10.90
C LYS A 174 -18.65 -5.89 -11.32
N LEU A 175 -17.66 -5.58 -10.49
CA LEU A 175 -16.26 -5.91 -10.74
C LEU A 175 -16.04 -7.43 -10.82
N LYS A 176 -16.64 -8.21 -9.91
CA LYS A 176 -16.60 -9.67 -9.94
C LYS A 176 -17.23 -10.25 -11.21
N LEU A 177 -18.35 -9.68 -11.66
CA LEU A 177 -19.03 -10.10 -12.90
C LEU A 177 -18.16 -9.79 -14.13
N ALA A 178 -17.56 -8.60 -14.20
CA ALA A 178 -16.64 -8.22 -15.27
C ALA A 178 -15.43 -9.16 -15.32
N HIS A 179 -14.80 -9.43 -14.17
CA HIS A 179 -13.67 -10.35 -14.09
C HIS A 179 -14.04 -11.79 -14.48
N ARG A 180 -15.24 -12.26 -14.11
CA ARG A 180 -15.75 -13.57 -14.53
C ARG A 180 -15.95 -13.64 -16.06
N ALA A 181 -16.40 -12.55 -16.68
CA ALA A 181 -16.53 -12.47 -18.13
C ALA A 181 -15.17 -12.50 -18.82
N GLU A 182 -14.18 -11.73 -18.34
CA GLU A 182 -12.80 -11.77 -18.85
C GLU A 182 -12.17 -13.16 -18.74
N LEU A 183 -12.34 -13.85 -17.60
CA LEU A 183 -11.87 -15.21 -17.41
C LEU A 183 -12.50 -16.20 -18.39
N LYS A 184 -13.76 -16.01 -18.77
CA LYS A 184 -14.44 -16.85 -19.75
C LYS A 184 -13.82 -16.67 -21.14
N VAL A 185 -13.60 -15.41 -21.55
CA VAL A 185 -12.91 -15.09 -22.81
C VAL A 185 -11.50 -15.68 -22.83
N PHE A 186 -10.75 -15.52 -21.75
CA PHE A 186 -9.41 -16.11 -21.63
C PHE A 186 -9.41 -17.64 -21.74
N LYS A 187 -10.38 -18.32 -21.11
CA LYS A 187 -10.54 -19.79 -21.25
C LYS A 187 -10.85 -20.21 -22.68
N GLU A 188 -11.70 -19.47 -23.38
CA GLU A 188 -12.05 -19.73 -24.78
C GLU A 188 -10.82 -19.54 -25.69
N ASP A 189 -10.06 -18.46 -25.50
CA ASP A 189 -8.84 -18.22 -26.27
C ASP A 189 -7.74 -19.23 -25.97
N SER A 190 -7.53 -19.59 -24.70
CA SER A 190 -6.60 -20.66 -24.31
C SER A 190 -6.98 -22.01 -24.93
N GLY A 191 -8.27 -22.30 -25.09
CA GLY A 191 -8.75 -23.49 -25.80
C GLY A 191 -8.35 -23.48 -27.28
N LYS A 192 -8.46 -22.34 -27.96
CA LYS A 192 -8.02 -22.19 -29.36
C LYS A 192 -6.51 -22.42 -29.49
N TYR A 193 -5.71 -21.89 -28.57
CA TYR A 193 -4.26 -22.13 -28.58
C TYR A 193 -3.90 -23.60 -28.34
N LYS A 194 -4.63 -24.30 -27.46
CA LYS A 194 -4.50 -25.75 -27.25
C LYS A 194 -4.78 -26.52 -28.54
N ASP A 195 -5.83 -26.17 -29.27
CA ASP A 195 -6.16 -26.82 -30.54
C ASP A 195 -5.13 -26.53 -31.64
N ILE A 196 -4.55 -25.33 -31.68
CA ILE A 196 -3.47 -24.97 -32.62
C ILE A 196 -2.19 -25.76 -32.29
N LEU A 197 -1.81 -25.83 -31.01
CA LEU A 197 -0.64 -26.60 -30.55
C LEU A 197 -0.80 -28.11 -30.75
N LEU A 198 -2.01 -28.65 -30.62
CA LEU A 198 -2.29 -30.07 -30.88
C LEU A 198 -2.32 -30.41 -32.38
N LYS A 199 -2.64 -29.44 -33.25
CA LYS A 199 -2.64 -29.60 -34.72
C LYS A 199 -1.25 -29.44 -35.34
N GLN A 200 -0.34 -28.70 -34.70
CA GLN A 200 1.05 -28.61 -35.12
C GLN A 200 1.86 -29.78 -34.51
N ASN A 201 1.89 -30.92 -35.22
CA ASN A 201 2.76 -32.08 -34.99
C ASN A 201 2.89 -32.59 -33.54
N ASN A 202 2.08 -33.62 -33.23
CA ASN A 202 2.31 -34.65 -32.21
C ASN A 202 3.14 -34.15 -31.00
N PRO A 203 2.61 -33.20 -30.21
CA PRO A 203 3.38 -32.57 -29.15
C PRO A 203 3.96 -33.65 -28.24
N PRO A 204 5.25 -33.59 -27.89
CA PRO A 204 5.87 -34.59 -27.04
C PRO A 204 5.01 -34.85 -25.80
N ARG A 205 4.83 -36.11 -25.39
CA ARG A 205 3.98 -36.50 -24.24
C ARG A 205 4.26 -35.71 -22.95
N HIS A 206 5.46 -35.17 -22.80
CA HIS A 206 5.83 -34.31 -21.68
C HIS A 206 5.09 -32.95 -21.69
N PHE A 207 4.72 -32.43 -22.86
CA PHE A 207 3.99 -31.17 -23.01
C PHE A 207 2.52 -31.33 -22.58
N GLU A 208 1.85 -32.41 -22.99
CA GLU A 208 0.47 -32.69 -22.57
C GLU A 208 0.35 -32.88 -21.05
N THR A 209 1.33 -33.55 -20.43
CA THR A 209 1.37 -33.74 -18.98
C THR A 209 1.68 -32.45 -18.22
N THR A 210 2.54 -31.59 -18.76
CA THR A 210 2.87 -30.28 -18.19
C THR A 210 1.68 -29.33 -18.31
N TRP A 211 0.98 -29.34 -19.44
CA TRP A 211 -0.24 -28.57 -19.66
C TRP A 211 -1.37 -28.97 -18.70
N LYS A 212 -1.63 -30.27 -18.52
CA LYS A 212 -2.63 -30.76 -17.54
C LYS A 212 -2.29 -30.35 -16.10
N LYS A 213 -0.99 -30.29 -15.74
CA LYS A 213 -0.55 -29.78 -14.43
C LYS A 213 -0.84 -28.27 -14.30
N ALA A 214 -0.62 -27.50 -15.37
CA ALA A 214 -0.94 -26.06 -15.39
C ALA A 214 -2.46 -25.82 -15.26
N GLU A 215 -3.29 -26.54 -16.03
CA GLU A 215 -4.77 -26.49 -15.91
C GLU A 215 -5.22 -26.76 -14.47
N LYS A 216 -4.67 -27.79 -13.82
CA LYS A 216 -4.98 -28.11 -12.42
C LYS A 216 -4.58 -26.99 -11.45
N LEU A 217 -3.43 -26.33 -11.65
CA LEU A 217 -3.02 -25.19 -10.83
C LEU A 217 -3.95 -23.98 -11.00
N VAL A 218 -4.41 -23.73 -12.22
CA VAL A 218 -5.39 -22.66 -12.50
C VAL A 218 -6.71 -22.96 -11.78
N ASP A 219 -7.20 -24.19 -11.82
CA ASP A 219 -8.43 -24.57 -11.10
C ASP A 219 -8.27 -24.49 -9.57
N GLU A 220 -7.13 -24.88 -9.03
CA GLU A 220 -6.81 -24.71 -7.60
C GLU A 220 -6.77 -23.22 -7.21
N ALA A 221 -6.18 -22.36 -8.06
CA ALA A 221 -6.17 -20.91 -7.85
C ALA A 221 -7.59 -20.34 -7.83
N LEU A 222 -8.41 -20.72 -8.81
CA LEU A 222 -9.81 -20.32 -8.89
C LEU A 222 -10.61 -20.79 -7.67
N GLY A 223 -10.35 -21.99 -7.16
CA GLY A 223 -10.97 -22.48 -5.92
C GLY A 223 -10.60 -21.65 -4.69
N ILE A 224 -9.35 -21.20 -4.60
CA ILE A 224 -8.90 -20.30 -3.52
C ILE A 224 -9.58 -18.93 -3.62
N PHE A 225 -9.68 -18.36 -4.82
CA PHE A 225 -10.31 -17.06 -5.03
C PHE A 225 -11.83 -17.09 -4.85
N THR A 226 -12.51 -18.14 -5.30
CA THR A 226 -13.97 -18.28 -5.16
C THR A 226 -14.38 -18.66 -3.73
N GLY A 227 -13.56 -19.43 -3.03
CA GLY A 227 -13.75 -19.77 -1.61
C GLY A 227 -13.28 -18.69 -0.63
N MET A 228 -12.77 -17.55 -1.13
CA MET A 228 -12.30 -16.46 -0.29
C MET A 228 -13.49 -15.70 0.28
N ASP A 229 -13.76 -15.90 1.57
CA ASP A 229 -14.72 -15.07 2.28
C ASP A 229 -14.15 -13.65 2.47
N LEU A 230 -14.58 -12.74 1.60
CA LEU A 230 -14.15 -11.34 1.62
C LEU A 230 -14.61 -10.61 2.89
N LYS A 231 -15.67 -11.08 3.57
CA LYS A 231 -16.13 -10.48 4.83
C LYS A 231 -15.21 -10.86 6.00
N ALA A 232 -14.54 -12.01 5.90
CA ALA A 232 -13.53 -12.46 6.85
C ALA A 232 -12.12 -11.93 6.58
N VAL A 233 -11.92 -11.06 5.57
CA VAL A 233 -10.60 -10.49 5.26
C VAL A 233 -10.11 -9.53 6.35
N GLY A 234 -10.99 -9.06 7.24
CA GLY A 234 -10.58 -8.34 8.46
C GLY A 234 -9.80 -9.19 9.46
N ASP A 235 -10.01 -10.51 9.45
CA ASP A 235 -9.38 -11.46 10.37
C ASP A 235 -7.94 -11.79 9.92
N GLU A 236 -6.98 -11.49 10.79
CA GLU A 236 -5.55 -11.71 10.55
C GLU A 236 -5.20 -13.20 10.35
N ASP A 237 -5.92 -14.13 11.00
CA ASP A 237 -5.67 -15.56 10.85
C ASP A 237 -6.13 -16.05 9.47
N MET A 238 -7.27 -15.56 9.00
CA MET A 238 -7.77 -15.85 7.65
C MET A 238 -6.87 -15.23 6.58
N LYS A 239 -6.42 -13.97 6.76
CA LYS A 239 -5.40 -13.35 5.90
C LYS A 239 -4.12 -14.17 5.82
N ARG A 240 -3.58 -14.62 6.96
CA ARG A 240 -2.38 -15.46 7.02
C ARG A 240 -2.57 -16.79 6.29
N LYS A 241 -3.75 -17.42 6.44
CA LYS A 241 -4.11 -18.66 5.75
C LYS A 241 -4.17 -18.47 4.23
N TYR A 242 -4.83 -17.41 3.72
CA TYR A 242 -4.87 -17.13 2.29
C TYR A 242 -3.49 -16.75 1.74
N LYS A 243 -2.72 -15.93 2.45
CA LYS A 243 -1.34 -15.57 2.06
C LYS A 243 -0.45 -16.80 1.91
N THR A 244 -0.59 -17.77 2.82
CA THR A 244 0.13 -19.04 2.74
C THR A 244 -0.29 -19.84 1.51
N LYS A 245 -1.60 -19.98 1.26
CA LYS A 245 -2.12 -20.68 0.07
C LYS A 245 -1.67 -20.04 -1.24
N ILE A 246 -1.73 -18.70 -1.33
CA ILE A 246 -1.27 -17.94 -2.50
C ILE A 246 0.24 -18.13 -2.71
N LYS A 247 1.06 -18.08 -1.63
CA LYS A 247 2.50 -18.33 -1.72
C LYS A 247 2.79 -19.74 -2.24
N THR A 248 2.12 -20.76 -1.72
CA THR A 248 2.27 -22.15 -2.19
C THR A 248 1.89 -22.30 -3.66
N LEU A 249 0.80 -21.65 -4.09
CA LEU A 249 0.35 -21.67 -5.47
C LEU A 249 1.37 -21.00 -6.40
N LYS A 250 1.89 -19.82 -6.01
CA LYS A 250 2.93 -19.10 -6.75
C LYS A 250 4.17 -19.96 -6.97
N ASN A 251 4.71 -20.56 -5.90
CA ASN A 251 5.88 -21.44 -6.01
C ASN A 251 5.66 -22.62 -6.97
N ARG A 252 4.43 -23.17 -7.02
CA ARG A 252 4.08 -24.25 -7.94
C ARG A 252 3.96 -23.77 -9.39
N PHE A 253 3.49 -22.55 -9.61
CA PHE A 253 3.50 -21.93 -10.94
C PHE A 253 4.93 -21.64 -11.42
N ASP A 254 5.77 -21.08 -10.55
CA ASP A 254 7.17 -20.75 -10.87
C ASP A 254 7.94 -22.02 -11.28
N GLY A 255 7.82 -23.12 -10.52
CA GLY A 255 8.45 -24.39 -10.91
C GLY A 255 7.88 -25.02 -12.18
N LEU A 256 6.63 -24.75 -12.52
CA LEU A 256 6.03 -25.22 -13.78
C LEU A 256 6.51 -24.38 -14.97
N TYR A 257 6.71 -23.08 -14.75
CA TYR A 257 7.31 -22.17 -15.73
C TYR A 257 8.76 -22.57 -16.04
N GLU A 258 9.58 -22.85 -15.03
CA GLU A 258 10.96 -23.33 -15.22
C GLU A 258 11.02 -24.60 -16.09
N ILE A 259 10.16 -25.59 -15.81
CA ILE A 259 10.06 -26.83 -16.61
C ILE A 259 9.70 -26.53 -18.07
N MET A 260 8.80 -25.57 -18.31
CA MET A 260 8.40 -25.19 -19.67
C MET A 260 9.52 -24.41 -20.39
N SER A 261 10.22 -23.52 -19.70
CA SER A 261 11.32 -22.73 -20.25
C SER A 261 12.53 -23.60 -20.60
N ASP A 262 12.87 -24.58 -19.77
CA ASP A 262 13.97 -25.53 -20.04
C ASP A 262 13.65 -26.46 -21.21
N GLY A 263 12.37 -26.82 -21.40
CA GLY A 263 11.93 -27.61 -22.54
C GLY A 263 12.05 -26.90 -23.89
N VAL A 264 11.88 -25.57 -23.90
CA VAL A 264 12.00 -24.75 -25.13
C VAL A 264 13.46 -24.52 -25.54
N ASN A 265 14.37 -24.42 -24.57
CA ASN A 265 15.80 -24.18 -24.85
C ASN A 265 16.58 -25.44 -25.26
N ASN A 266 16.00 -26.64 -25.08
CA ASN A 266 16.62 -27.93 -25.38
C ASN A 266 16.07 -28.61 -26.65
N VAL A 267 15.23 -27.92 -27.42
CA VAL A 267 14.70 -28.34 -28.74
C VAL A 267 15.33 -27.46 -29.81
#